data_AF-A0A9P7Z8N7-F1
#
_entry.id   AF-A0A9P7Z8N7-F1
#
_cell.length_a   1.000
_cell.length_b   1.000
_cell.length_c   1.000
_cell.angle_alpha   90.00
_cell.angle_beta   90.00
_cell.angle_gamma   90.00
#
_symmetry.space_group_name_H-M   'P 1'
#
loop_
_entity.id
_entity.type
_entity.pdbx_description
1 polymer ?
#
loop_
_entity_poly.entity_id
_entity_poly.type
_entity_poly.pdbx_seq_one_letter_code
_entity_poly.pdbx_strand_id
1 'polypeptide(L)'
;APTNCRALALAAATAAQSWSATRFNEYFKSTATATRTPFASRLTSVDTECGSSTTGATTYYCSHAYDYCESNVLAYTLSSANVVVNGHKYYTAPPSLSGTCHAQDQLTTALHELTHAPGVYFPCTAEYWYGCAAVTALTSAKTVLDADSYALYASAIHVGCFKFRKNQSVSLEQWRRDEGGRGGKGVEDLALSR
;
A
#
# COMPACT_ATOMS: atom_id res chain seq x y z
N ALA A 1 13.20 -8.53 -6.02
CA ALA A 1 13.93 -7.76 -7.05
C ALA A 1 12.98 -6.75 -7.69
N PRO A 2 13.48 -5.55 -8.09
CA PRO A 2 12.68 -4.44 -8.65
C PRO A 2 11.70 -4.87 -9.76
N THR A 3 12.11 -5.83 -10.60
CA THR A 3 11.30 -6.40 -11.69
C THR A 3 9.93 -6.94 -11.27
N ASN A 4 9.81 -7.53 -10.06
CA ASN A 4 8.55 -8.09 -9.61
C ASN A 4 7.59 -7.02 -9.08
N CYS A 5 8.10 -5.94 -8.48
CA CYS A 5 7.27 -4.80 -8.08
C CYS A 5 6.67 -4.12 -9.31
N ARG A 6 7.50 -3.87 -10.33
CA ARG A 6 7.08 -3.29 -11.62
C ARG A 6 5.94 -4.05 -12.26
N ALA A 7 6.13 -5.36 -12.42
CA ALA A 7 5.13 -6.24 -13.02
C ALA A 7 3.81 -6.21 -12.24
N LEU A 8 3.89 -6.23 -10.91
CA LEU A 8 2.72 -6.19 -10.02
C LEU A 8 1.96 -4.86 -10.14
N ALA A 9 2.67 -3.73 -10.05
CA ALA A 9 2.10 -2.39 -10.14
C ALA A 9 1.49 -2.11 -11.52
N LEU A 10 2.18 -2.48 -12.60
CA LEU A 10 1.70 -2.30 -13.97
C LEU A 10 0.47 -3.16 -14.28
N ALA A 11 0.45 -4.42 -13.80
CA ALA A 11 -0.70 -5.29 -13.96
C ALA A 11 -1.94 -4.72 -13.24
N ALA A 12 -1.75 -4.22 -12.01
CA ALA A 12 -2.80 -3.56 -11.25
C ALA A 12 -3.27 -2.27 -11.95
N ALA A 13 -2.36 -1.41 -12.45
CA ALA A 13 -2.73 -0.19 -13.18
C ALA A 13 -3.57 -0.50 -14.42
N THR A 14 -3.14 -1.48 -15.22
CA THR A 14 -3.83 -1.93 -16.43
C THR A 14 -5.22 -2.49 -16.11
N ALA A 15 -5.32 -3.28 -15.05
CA ALA A 15 -6.61 -3.80 -14.59
C ALA A 15 -7.54 -2.66 -14.15
N ALA A 16 -7.02 -1.68 -13.40
CA ALA A 16 -7.80 -0.54 -12.94
C ALA A 16 -8.38 0.29 -14.10
N GLN A 17 -7.75 0.30 -15.29
CA GLN A 17 -8.23 1.05 -16.48
C GLN A 17 -9.08 0.23 -17.47
N SER A 18 -8.95 -1.11 -17.50
CA SER A 18 -9.63 -1.98 -18.48
C SER A 18 -11.07 -2.39 -18.10
N TRP A 19 -11.69 -3.34 -18.82
CA TRP A 19 -13.03 -3.90 -18.57
C TRP A 19 -13.21 -4.55 -17.17
N SER A 20 -12.15 -4.57 -16.35
CA SER A 20 -12.19 -4.97 -14.95
C SER A 20 -12.87 -3.94 -14.02
N ALA A 21 -13.61 -2.97 -14.55
CA ALA A 21 -14.40 -2.00 -13.77
C ALA A 21 -15.22 -2.68 -12.65
N THR A 22 -15.75 -3.87 -12.90
CA THR A 22 -16.48 -4.67 -11.91
C THR A 22 -15.58 -5.20 -10.77
N ARG A 23 -14.32 -5.55 -11.08
CA ARG A 23 -13.30 -5.94 -10.09
C ARG A 23 -12.82 -4.74 -9.29
N PHE A 24 -12.61 -3.60 -9.95
CA PHE A 24 -12.30 -2.34 -9.28
C PHE A 24 -13.43 -1.93 -8.31
N ASN A 25 -14.69 -2.08 -8.73
CA ASN A 25 -15.85 -1.79 -7.88
C ASN A 25 -15.90 -2.64 -6.60
N GLU A 26 -15.33 -3.85 -6.60
CA GLU A 26 -15.28 -4.70 -5.41
C GLU A 26 -14.47 -4.06 -4.26
N TYR A 27 -13.37 -3.39 -4.60
CA TYR A 27 -12.44 -2.77 -3.64
C TYR A 27 -12.81 -1.30 -3.39
N PHE A 28 -13.14 -0.56 -4.46
CA PHE A 28 -13.26 0.90 -4.42
C PHE A 28 -14.72 1.39 -4.42
N LYS A 29 -15.70 0.47 -4.52
CA LYS A 29 -17.15 0.76 -4.56
C LYS A 29 -17.51 1.84 -5.59
N SER A 30 -16.75 1.89 -6.68
CA SER A 30 -16.87 2.86 -7.76
C SER A 30 -16.52 2.19 -9.08
N THR A 31 -17.20 2.56 -10.16
CA THR A 31 -16.78 2.29 -11.55
C THR A 31 -16.38 3.56 -12.28
N ALA A 32 -16.46 4.72 -11.60
CA ALA A 32 -16.27 6.02 -12.20
C ALA A 32 -14.83 6.23 -12.66
N THR A 33 -14.66 6.73 -13.88
CA THR A 33 -13.35 7.10 -14.43
C THR A 33 -12.61 8.09 -13.53
N ALA A 34 -13.34 9.00 -12.88
CA ALA A 34 -12.78 9.97 -11.93
C ALA A 34 -12.10 9.33 -10.70
N THR A 35 -12.46 8.10 -10.33
CA THR A 35 -11.77 7.33 -9.26
C THR A 35 -10.69 6.42 -9.84
N ARG A 36 -10.96 5.79 -10.98
CA ARG A 36 -10.08 4.79 -11.60
C ARG A 36 -8.81 5.38 -12.18
N THR A 37 -8.91 6.53 -12.84
CA THR A 37 -7.76 7.21 -13.45
C THR A 37 -6.71 7.58 -12.43
N PRO A 38 -6.98 8.34 -11.35
CA PRO A 38 -5.95 8.67 -10.37
C PRO A 38 -5.39 7.44 -9.65
N PHE A 39 -6.21 6.42 -9.41
CA PHE A 39 -5.74 5.16 -8.84
C PHE A 39 -4.74 4.45 -9.77
N ALA A 40 -5.08 4.29 -11.04
CA ALA A 40 -4.19 3.68 -12.02
C ALA A 40 -2.92 4.52 -12.25
N SER A 41 -3.05 5.84 -12.30
CA SER A 41 -1.89 6.73 -12.46
C SER A 41 -0.91 6.62 -11.29
N ARG A 42 -1.40 6.50 -10.04
CA ARG A 42 -0.52 6.23 -8.89
C ARG A 42 0.23 4.91 -9.07
N LEU A 43 -0.45 3.84 -9.48
CA LEU A 43 0.20 2.54 -9.72
C LEU A 43 1.22 2.57 -10.87
N THR A 44 0.95 3.33 -11.93
CA THR A 44 1.93 3.57 -13.00
C THR A 44 3.16 4.33 -12.49
N SER A 45 2.98 5.30 -11.60
CA SER A 45 4.10 5.96 -10.92
C SER A 45 4.88 5.00 -10.04
N VAL A 46 4.21 4.10 -9.31
CA VAL A 46 4.88 3.06 -8.51
C VAL A 46 5.66 2.09 -9.40
N ASP A 47 5.14 1.67 -10.56
CA ASP A 47 5.91 0.90 -11.55
C ASP A 47 7.18 1.64 -11.98
N THR A 48 7.05 2.94 -12.28
CA THR A 48 8.18 3.78 -12.67
C THR A 48 9.24 3.86 -11.56
N GLU A 49 8.81 4.07 -10.32
CA GLU A 49 9.69 4.16 -9.15
C GLU A 49 10.39 2.81 -8.88
N CYS A 50 9.67 1.70 -9.00
CA CYS A 50 10.24 0.36 -8.96
C CYS A 50 11.15 0.03 -10.16
N GLY A 51 11.27 0.95 -11.14
CA GLY A 51 12.14 0.90 -12.30
C GLY A 51 13.64 0.94 -12.01
N SER A 52 14.03 1.49 -10.86
CA SER A 52 15.42 1.78 -10.54
C SER A 52 15.73 1.54 -9.07
N SER A 53 16.98 1.16 -8.78
CA SER A 53 17.51 1.03 -7.43
C SER A 53 18.53 2.12 -7.09
N THR A 54 18.80 3.05 -8.02
CA THR A 54 19.85 4.07 -7.88
C THR A 54 19.36 5.49 -8.18
N THR A 55 18.17 5.63 -8.74
CA THR A 55 17.54 6.88 -9.13
C THR A 55 16.04 6.77 -8.88
N GLY A 56 15.34 7.88 -8.69
CA GLY A 56 13.91 7.86 -8.43
C GLY A 56 13.50 9.04 -7.56
N ALA A 57 12.24 9.05 -7.15
CA ALA A 57 11.69 10.04 -6.25
C ALA A 57 11.87 9.67 -4.76
N THR A 58 12.23 8.42 -4.46
CA THR A 58 12.38 7.90 -3.11
C THR A 58 13.81 7.50 -2.78
N THR A 59 14.14 7.55 -1.49
CA THR A 59 15.30 6.84 -0.94
C THR A 59 14.81 5.61 -0.18
N TYR A 60 15.27 4.42 -0.59
CA TYR A 60 14.80 3.15 -0.05
C TYR A 60 15.89 2.48 0.80
N TYR A 61 15.65 2.32 2.10
CA TYR A 61 16.56 1.65 3.02
C TYR A 61 16.13 0.21 3.27
N CYS A 62 17.07 -0.72 3.04
CA CYS A 62 16.86 -2.14 3.27
C CYS A 62 16.88 -2.50 4.76
N SER A 63 17.55 -1.74 5.61
CA SER A 63 17.55 -1.96 7.05
C SER A 63 17.72 -0.62 7.76
N HIS A 64 17.18 -0.53 8.97
CA HIS A 64 17.16 0.64 9.84
C HIS A 64 18.24 1.69 9.56
N ALA A 65 17.81 2.83 9.04
CA ALA A 65 18.53 4.11 9.19
C ALA A 65 18.05 4.89 10.44
N TYR A 66 16.87 4.53 11.00
CA TYR A 66 16.21 5.22 12.11
C TYR A 66 15.41 4.22 12.97
N ASP A 67 15.26 4.45 14.28
CA ASP A 67 14.75 3.50 15.29
C ASP A 67 13.21 3.36 15.36
N TYR A 68 12.50 3.52 14.23
CA TYR A 68 11.03 3.64 14.20
C TYR A 68 10.25 2.33 13.98
N CYS A 69 10.92 1.20 13.68
CA CYS A 69 10.19 -0.06 13.56
C CYS A 69 9.89 -0.63 14.96
N GLU A 70 8.69 -0.34 15.46
CA GLU A 70 8.13 -1.12 16.57
C GLU A 70 8.09 -2.62 16.21
N SER A 71 8.00 -3.47 17.24
CA SER A 71 8.14 -4.93 17.13
C SER A 71 7.25 -5.63 16.08
N ASN A 72 6.25 -4.98 15.50
CA ASN A 72 5.30 -5.55 14.53
C ASN A 72 5.12 -4.75 13.22
N VAL A 73 6.01 -3.79 12.92
CA VAL A 73 5.97 -3.01 11.67
C VAL A 73 6.85 -3.67 10.60
N LEU A 74 6.31 -3.93 9.41
CA LEU A 74 7.05 -4.51 8.30
C LEU A 74 7.90 -3.45 7.59
N ALA A 75 7.32 -2.31 7.25
CA ALA A 75 8.00 -1.19 6.63
C ALA A 75 7.26 0.10 6.98
N TYR A 76 7.86 1.24 6.62
CA TYR A 76 7.28 2.55 6.84
C TYR A 76 7.83 3.58 5.84
N THR A 77 7.02 4.58 5.47
CA THR A 77 7.43 5.74 4.65
C THR A 77 7.35 7.09 5.39
N LEU A 78 8.48 7.80 5.50
CA LEU A 78 8.51 9.21 5.90
C LEU A 78 8.13 10.09 4.71
N SER A 79 6.84 10.41 4.60
CA SER A 79 6.27 11.09 3.43
C SER A 79 6.89 12.46 3.16
N SER A 80 7.21 13.24 4.20
CA SER A 80 7.85 14.56 4.05
C SER A 80 9.26 14.51 3.43
N ALA A 81 9.92 13.35 3.49
CA ALA A 81 11.27 13.15 2.98
C ALA A 81 11.35 12.18 1.80
N ASN A 82 10.23 11.54 1.39
CA ASN A 82 10.21 10.44 0.42
C ASN A 82 11.19 9.29 0.79
N VAL A 83 11.28 8.98 2.09
CA VAL A 83 12.15 7.92 2.58
C VAL A 83 11.31 6.69 2.93
N VAL A 84 11.64 5.56 2.32
CA VAL A 84 11.02 4.24 2.60
C VAL A 84 12.00 3.39 3.38
N VAL A 85 11.56 2.72 4.42
CA VAL A 85 12.42 1.88 5.27
C VAL A 85 11.74 0.55 5.54
N ASN A 86 12.45 -0.55 5.24
CA ASN A 86 12.03 -1.87 5.67
C ASN A 86 12.51 -2.13 7.10
N GLY A 87 11.60 -2.63 7.94
CA GLY A 87 11.93 -3.19 9.25
C GLY A 87 12.47 -4.61 9.16
N HIS A 88 13.04 -5.11 10.25
CA HIS A 88 13.60 -6.47 10.28
C HIS A 88 12.59 -7.56 9.89
N LYS A 89 11.34 -7.45 10.37
CA LYS A 89 10.28 -8.43 10.10
C LYS A 89 9.89 -8.54 8.63
N TYR A 90 10.14 -7.50 7.82
CA TYR A 90 9.95 -7.56 6.37
C TYR A 90 10.65 -8.77 5.74
N TYR A 91 11.85 -9.10 6.22
CA TYR A 91 12.67 -10.16 5.65
C TYR A 91 12.39 -11.54 6.24
N THR A 92 11.82 -11.60 7.44
CA THR A 92 11.72 -12.85 8.21
C THR A 92 10.30 -13.37 8.39
N ALA A 93 9.27 -12.52 8.29
CA ALA A 93 7.90 -12.92 8.58
C ALA A 93 7.08 -13.25 7.31
N PRO A 94 6.95 -12.35 6.32
CA PRO A 94 6.16 -12.64 5.13
C PRO A 94 6.99 -13.27 3.99
N PRO A 95 6.35 -14.02 3.07
CA PRO A 95 7.01 -14.47 1.84
C PRO A 95 7.33 -13.28 0.91
N SER A 96 8.15 -13.52 -0.12
CA SER A 96 8.46 -12.48 -1.12
C SER A 96 7.23 -12.03 -1.92
N LEU A 97 6.38 -12.98 -2.31
CA LEU A 97 5.10 -12.76 -2.99
C LEU A 97 4.16 -13.89 -2.58
N SER A 98 2.96 -13.55 -2.10
CA SER A 98 2.01 -14.56 -1.66
C SER A 98 1.10 -15.00 -2.80
N GLY A 99 0.93 -16.31 -2.94
CA GLY A 99 -0.15 -16.90 -3.75
C GLY A 99 -1.49 -16.98 -3.01
N THR A 100 -1.54 -16.51 -1.76
CA THR A 100 -2.76 -16.48 -0.94
C THR A 100 -3.38 -15.09 -1.00
N CYS A 101 -4.68 -15.04 -1.25
CA CYS A 101 -5.44 -13.80 -1.33
C CYS A 101 -5.28 -12.93 -0.11
N HIS A 102 -4.85 -11.68 -0.33
CA HIS A 102 -4.80 -10.64 0.69
C HIS A 102 -3.84 -10.94 1.85
N ALA A 103 -3.04 -12.01 1.74
CA ALA A 103 -1.96 -12.27 2.67
C ALA A 103 -0.85 -11.25 2.42
N GLN A 104 -0.26 -10.75 3.51
CA GLN A 104 0.87 -9.84 3.44
C GLN A 104 2.07 -10.53 2.78
N ASP A 105 2.75 -9.78 1.91
CA ASP A 105 4.01 -10.19 1.30
C ASP A 105 4.92 -8.97 1.11
N GLN A 106 6.21 -9.24 0.90
CA GLN A 106 7.20 -8.17 0.74
C GLN A 106 6.86 -7.22 -0.42
N LEU A 107 6.42 -7.74 -1.57
CA LEU A 107 6.20 -6.91 -2.76
C LEU A 107 5.00 -5.97 -2.63
N THR A 108 3.90 -6.47 -2.06
CA THR A 108 2.70 -5.68 -1.78
C THR A 108 2.94 -4.68 -0.65
N THR A 109 3.76 -5.02 0.35
CA THR A 109 4.24 -4.07 1.36
C THR A 109 5.08 -2.96 0.72
N ALA A 110 6.08 -3.28 -0.10
CA ALA A 110 6.86 -2.24 -0.79
C ALA A 110 5.98 -1.34 -1.68
N LEU A 111 5.00 -1.92 -2.38
CA LEU A 111 4.03 -1.18 -3.18
C LEU A 111 3.18 -0.23 -2.31
N HIS A 112 2.69 -0.71 -1.16
CA HIS A 112 1.99 0.12 -0.16
C HIS A 112 2.86 1.32 0.24
N GLU A 113 4.10 1.07 0.66
CA GLU A 113 4.98 2.13 1.15
C GLU A 113 5.29 3.19 0.09
N LEU A 114 5.49 2.78 -1.16
CA LEU A 114 5.73 3.71 -2.26
C LEU A 114 4.52 4.60 -2.56
N THR A 115 3.30 4.17 -2.20
CA THR A 115 2.11 5.01 -2.37
C THR A 115 2.06 6.20 -1.41
N HIS A 116 2.74 6.09 -0.27
CA HIS A 116 2.86 7.17 0.71
C HIS A 116 3.81 8.27 0.25
N ALA A 117 4.78 7.98 -0.62
CA ALA A 117 5.76 8.97 -1.06
C ALA A 117 5.14 9.99 -2.06
N PRO A 118 4.97 11.27 -1.68
CA PRO A 118 4.38 12.28 -2.58
C PRO A 118 5.23 12.57 -3.83
N GLY A 119 6.53 12.27 -3.78
CA GLY A 119 7.42 12.34 -4.94
C GLY A 119 7.12 11.26 -6.00
N VAL A 120 6.55 10.12 -5.60
CA VAL A 120 6.07 9.09 -6.52
C VAL A 120 4.76 9.55 -7.17
N TYR A 121 3.79 9.95 -6.35
CA TYR A 121 2.53 10.50 -6.83
C TYR A 121 1.86 11.38 -5.77
N PHE A 122 1.53 12.62 -6.14
CA PHE A 122 0.84 13.55 -5.25
C PHE A 122 -0.69 13.54 -5.44
N PRO A 123 -1.49 13.63 -4.37
CA PRO A 123 -1.11 13.64 -2.95
C PRO A 123 -0.66 12.26 -2.47
N CYS A 124 0.08 12.17 -1.37
CA CYS A 124 0.37 10.90 -0.69
C CYS A 124 -0.94 10.10 -0.41
N THR A 125 -0.84 8.80 -0.20
CA THR A 125 -1.87 8.06 0.56
C THR A 125 -1.74 8.39 2.05
N ALA A 126 -2.86 8.40 2.76
CA ALA A 126 -2.92 8.76 4.16
C ALA A 126 -2.57 7.57 5.06
N GLU A 127 -1.59 7.78 5.94
CA GLU A 127 -1.52 7.12 7.24
C GLU A 127 -1.22 8.18 8.31
N TYR A 128 -1.63 7.92 9.55
CA TYR A 128 -1.71 8.88 10.65
C TYR A 128 -0.36 9.39 11.19
N TRP A 129 0.76 9.12 10.52
CA TRP A 129 2.08 9.38 11.06
C TRP A 129 2.98 10.11 10.04
N TYR A 130 3.51 11.25 10.52
CA TYR A 130 4.52 12.15 9.93
C TYR A 130 4.35 12.60 8.47
N GLY A 131 3.75 13.78 8.31
CA GLY A 131 4.12 14.72 7.24
C GLY A 131 3.15 14.86 6.07
N CYS A 132 2.05 14.10 6.05
CA CYS A 132 0.97 14.32 5.10
C CYS A 132 -0.35 14.54 5.85
N ALA A 133 -1.06 15.64 5.56
CA ALA A 133 -2.28 15.97 6.29
C ALA A 133 -3.36 14.90 6.06
N ALA A 134 -3.81 14.27 7.15
CA ALA A 134 -4.76 13.17 7.12
C ALA A 134 -6.12 13.58 6.54
N VAL A 135 -6.69 12.70 5.72
CA VAL A 135 -8.08 12.79 5.26
C VAL A 135 -8.92 11.78 6.06
N THR A 136 -9.65 12.24 7.07
CA THR A 136 -10.55 11.40 7.88
C THR A 136 -11.89 11.16 7.19
N ALA A 137 -12.33 9.89 7.09
CA ALA A 137 -13.69 9.34 6.82
C ALA A 137 -14.04 8.81 5.39
N LEU A 138 -14.06 7.48 5.20
CA LEU A 138 -14.20 6.71 3.94
C LEU A 138 -15.39 7.08 3.01
N THR A 139 -15.08 7.72 1.89
CA THR A 139 -15.87 7.74 0.64
C THR A 139 -15.02 7.13 -0.49
N SER A 140 -15.60 6.83 -1.66
CA SER A 140 -14.83 6.33 -2.83
C SER A 140 -13.70 7.26 -3.29
N ALA A 141 -13.77 8.56 -2.96
CA ALA A 141 -12.70 9.52 -3.19
C ALA A 141 -11.50 9.32 -2.22
N LYS A 142 -11.71 8.67 -1.07
CA LYS A 142 -10.68 8.45 -0.04
C LYS A 142 -10.01 7.09 -0.13
N THR A 143 -10.60 6.10 -0.81
CA THR A 143 -9.92 4.83 -1.13
C THR A 143 -8.75 5.01 -2.10
N VAL A 144 -8.74 6.08 -2.91
CA VAL A 144 -7.56 6.48 -3.74
C VAL A 144 -6.43 7.06 -2.89
N LEU A 145 -6.72 7.38 -1.62
CA LEU A 145 -5.77 7.89 -0.64
C LEU A 145 -5.49 6.85 0.46
N ASP A 146 -5.80 5.57 0.24
CA ASP A 146 -5.58 4.48 1.19
C ASP A 146 -4.55 3.51 0.62
N ALA A 147 -3.38 3.41 1.24
CA ALA A 147 -2.25 2.61 0.75
C ALA A 147 -2.58 1.11 0.68
N ASP A 148 -3.32 0.60 1.66
CA ASP A 148 -3.75 -0.81 1.71
C ASP A 148 -4.65 -1.17 0.55
N SER A 149 -5.51 -0.25 0.11
CA SER A 149 -6.36 -0.48 -1.05
C SER A 149 -5.52 -0.78 -2.30
N TYR A 150 -4.33 -0.19 -2.45
CA TYR A 150 -3.40 -0.49 -3.53
C TYR A 150 -2.76 -1.89 -3.39
N ALA A 151 -2.25 -2.22 -2.20
CA ALA A 151 -1.65 -3.52 -1.92
C ALA A 151 -2.65 -4.68 -2.09
N LEU A 152 -3.86 -4.53 -1.53
CA LEU A 152 -4.92 -5.52 -1.62
C LEU A 152 -5.41 -5.73 -3.06
N TYR A 153 -5.57 -4.64 -3.82
CA TYR A 153 -5.98 -4.72 -5.21
C TYR A 153 -4.89 -5.40 -6.08
N ALA A 154 -3.63 -5.06 -5.85
CA ALA A 154 -2.50 -5.69 -6.55
C ALA A 154 -2.39 -7.18 -6.22
N SER A 155 -2.51 -7.56 -4.95
CA SER A 155 -2.58 -8.97 -4.50
C SER A 155 -3.73 -9.71 -5.18
N ALA A 156 -4.93 -9.12 -5.23
CA ALA A 156 -6.09 -9.72 -5.86
C ALA A 156 -5.92 -9.93 -7.37
N ILE A 157 -5.26 -8.99 -8.06
CA ILE A 157 -4.93 -9.13 -9.48
C ILE A 157 -3.90 -10.23 -9.71
N HIS A 158 -2.87 -10.31 -8.86
CA HIS A 158 -1.84 -11.34 -8.93
C HIS A 158 -2.41 -12.75 -8.72
N VAL A 159 -3.20 -12.93 -7.66
CA VAL A 159 -3.77 -14.24 -7.29
C VAL A 159 -5.04 -14.58 -8.07
N GLY A 160 -5.72 -13.57 -8.64
CA GLY A 160 -6.96 -13.74 -9.39
C GLY A 160 -8.21 -13.93 -8.51
N CYS A 161 -8.19 -13.46 -7.26
CA CYS A 161 -9.25 -13.73 -6.28
C CYS A 161 -10.19 -12.55 -6.02
N PHE A 162 -11.08 -12.38 -6.98
CA PHE A 162 -12.23 -11.49 -6.89
C PHE A 162 -13.45 -12.29 -6.45
N LYS A 163 -14.38 -11.68 -5.71
CA LYS A 163 -15.65 -12.29 -5.26
C LYS A 163 -16.61 -12.71 -6.39
N PHE A 164 -16.17 -12.67 -7.64
CA PHE A 164 -16.86 -13.26 -8.78
C PHE A 164 -16.77 -14.80 -8.85
N ARG A 165 -16.29 -15.47 -7.78
CA ARG A 165 -16.81 -16.78 -7.40
C ARG A 165 -17.83 -16.59 -6.27
N LYS A 166 -19.07 -17.04 -6.50
CA LYS A 166 -20.29 -16.84 -5.68
C LYS A 166 -20.23 -17.14 -4.16
N ASN A 167 -19.08 -17.37 -3.51
CA ASN A 167 -19.06 -17.91 -2.15
C ASN A 167 -17.91 -17.50 -1.20
N GLN A 168 -17.18 -16.40 -1.41
CA GLN A 168 -16.16 -15.97 -0.44
C GLN A 168 -16.18 -14.47 -0.14
N SER A 169 -17.11 -14.03 0.71
CA SER A 169 -17.15 -12.65 1.17
C SER A 169 -16.33 -12.42 2.45
N VAL A 170 -15.02 -12.14 2.34
CA VAL A 170 -14.26 -11.52 3.45
C VAL A 170 -14.44 -10.00 3.36
N SER A 171 -15.07 -9.35 4.34
CA SER A 171 -15.22 -7.89 4.34
C SER A 171 -13.88 -7.20 4.64
N LEU A 172 -13.69 -5.97 4.17
CA LEU A 172 -12.52 -5.15 4.52
C LEU A 172 -12.37 -5.01 6.05
N GLU A 173 -13.49 -4.97 6.79
CA GLU A 173 -13.48 -5.05 8.27
C GLU A 173 -12.89 -6.35 8.84
N GLN A 174 -13.07 -7.50 8.18
CA GLN A 174 -12.51 -8.77 8.68
C GLN A 174 -10.98 -8.76 8.58
N TRP A 175 -10.45 -8.23 7.47
CA TRP A 175 -9.01 -8.07 7.29
C TRP A 175 -8.40 -7.08 8.28
N ARG A 176 -9.02 -5.91 8.49
CA ARG A 176 -8.60 -4.94 9.53
C ARG A 176 -8.59 -5.52 10.95
N ARG A 177 -9.47 -6.48 11.27
CA ARG A 177 -9.48 -7.18 12.57
C ARG A 177 -8.29 -8.12 12.73
N ASP A 178 -7.88 -8.79 11.64
CA ASP A 178 -6.72 -9.67 11.64
C ASP A 178 -5.41 -8.86 11.76
N GLU A 179 -5.41 -7.58 11.35
CA GLU A 179 -4.34 -6.61 11.63
C GLU A 179 -4.44 -5.96 13.04
N GLY A 180 -5.59 -6.07 13.70
CA GLY A 180 -5.95 -5.45 14.98
C GLY A 180 -5.16 -5.90 16.21
N GLY A 181 -4.10 -6.70 16.03
CA GLY A 181 -3.09 -6.94 17.06
C GLY A 181 -2.24 -5.70 17.40
N ARG A 182 -2.38 -4.58 16.68
CA ARG A 182 -1.77 -3.28 17.00
C ARG A 182 -2.63 -2.41 17.93
N GLY A 183 -3.32 -3.02 18.89
CA GLY A 183 -3.91 -2.32 20.03
C GLY A 183 -2.84 -1.90 21.05
N GLY A 184 -1.89 -1.04 20.66
CA GLY A 184 -0.89 -0.47 21.54
C GLY A 184 -1.42 0.78 22.22
N LYS A 185 -1.94 0.65 23.45
CA LYS A 185 -2.18 1.80 24.33
C LYS A 185 -0.85 2.50 24.63
N GLY A 186 -0.80 3.83 24.46
CA GLY A 186 0.10 4.71 25.20
C GLY A 186 1.46 5.03 24.56
N VAL A 187 1.48 6.01 23.66
CA VAL A 187 2.69 6.81 23.37
C VAL A 187 2.39 8.32 23.36
N GLU A 188 1.29 8.73 23.99
CA GLU A 188 0.85 10.14 24.06
C GLU A 188 1.75 11.06 24.90
N ASP A 189 2.89 10.61 25.44
CA ASP A 189 3.68 11.40 26.40
C ASP A 189 5.13 11.75 25.98
N LEU A 190 5.58 11.48 24.75
CA LEU A 190 6.99 11.73 24.39
C LEU A 190 7.24 12.72 23.24
N ALA A 191 6.19 13.29 22.62
CA ALA A 191 6.36 14.27 21.53
C ALA A 191 6.53 15.73 22.01
N LEU A 192 6.62 16.00 23.32
CA LEU A 192 6.85 17.35 23.87
C LEU A 192 8.16 17.51 24.67
N SER A 193 9.11 16.57 24.57
CA SER A 193 10.47 16.85 25.04
C SER A 193 11.54 16.25 24.14
N ARG A 194 12.03 17.04 23.19
CA ARG A 194 13.45 17.35 22.95
C ARG A 194 13.59 18.22 21.71
#